data_AF-A0A6M0HKW3-F1
#
_entry.id   AF-A0A6M0HKW3-F1
#
_cell.length_a   1.000
_cell.length_b   1.000
_cell.length_c   1.000
_cell.angle_alpha   90.00
_cell.angle_beta   90.00
_cell.angle_gamma   90.00
#
_symmetry.space_group_name_H-M   'P 1'
#
loop_
_entity.id
_entity.type
_entity.pdbx_description
1 polymer ?
#
loop_
_entity_poly.entity_id
_entity_poly.type
_entity_poly.pdbx_seq_one_letter_code
_entity_poly.pdbx_strand_id
1 'polypeptide(L)'
;MLTVPEALAHAVALLEAEGFAVVARNTRGDSIYLKPEGCAFALRISNHDRTPKQRKNHPDAIASLVIRDRRTEAGVAALVTVAVRNFAGERRVREAQAAPVGLS
;
A
#
# COMPACT_ATOMS: atom_id res chain seq x y z
N MET A 1 -20.07 -7.68 -8.81
CA MET A 1 -18.63 -7.95 -8.57
C MET A 1 -17.84 -6.95 -9.39
N LEU A 2 -16.82 -6.36 -8.79
CA LEU A 2 -15.91 -5.41 -9.41
C LEU A 2 -14.91 -6.15 -10.31
N THR A 3 -14.66 -5.60 -11.50
CA THR A 3 -13.48 -5.91 -12.31
C THR A 3 -12.21 -5.53 -11.55
N VAL A 4 -11.04 -5.98 -12.04
CA VAL A 4 -9.77 -5.61 -11.40
C VAL A 4 -9.57 -4.09 -11.35
N PRO A 5 -9.76 -3.31 -12.44
CA PRO A 5 -9.63 -1.85 -12.37
C PRO A 5 -10.61 -1.19 -11.39
N GLU A 6 -11.88 -1.63 -11.37
CA GLU A 6 -12.88 -1.13 -10.42
C GLU A 6 -12.51 -1.47 -8.98
N ALA A 7 -11.96 -2.67 -8.73
CA ALA A 7 -11.50 -3.09 -7.42
C ALA A 7 -10.28 -2.27 -6.95
N LEU A 8 -9.34 -1.94 -7.85
CA LEU A 8 -8.21 -1.06 -7.53
C LEU A 8 -8.70 0.36 -7.20
N ALA A 9 -9.63 0.90 -8.00
CA ALA A 9 -10.21 2.22 -7.76
C ALA A 9 -10.99 2.28 -6.44
N HIS A 10 -11.77 1.24 -6.14
CA HIS A 10 -12.49 1.13 -4.87
C HIS A 10 -11.53 1.01 -3.67
N ALA A 11 -10.44 0.25 -3.79
CA ALA A 11 -9.41 0.17 -2.77
C ALA A 11 -8.74 1.54 -2.51
N VAL A 12 -8.48 2.33 -3.55
CA VAL A 12 -7.96 3.69 -3.41
C VAL A 12 -8.93 4.55 -2.60
N ALA A 13 -10.22 4.57 -2.96
CA ALA A 13 -11.22 5.37 -2.26
C ALA A 13 -11.33 5.01 -0.77
N LEU A 14 -11.25 3.72 -0.43
CA LEU A 14 -11.24 3.27 0.97
C LEU A 14 -9.99 3.74 1.72
N LEU A 15 -8.82 3.70 1.07
CA LEU A 15 -7.58 4.17 1.68
C LEU A 15 -7.54 5.70 1.83
N GLU A 16 -8.12 6.44 0.89
CA GLU A 16 -8.31 7.89 1.01
C GLU A 16 -9.19 8.24 2.21
N ALA A 17 -10.26 7.48 2.45
CA ALA A 17 -11.09 7.62 3.66
C ALA A 17 -10.33 7.32 4.97
N GLU A 18 -9.29 6.46 4.93
CA GLU A 18 -8.38 6.16 6.04
C GLU A 18 -7.24 7.20 6.18
N GLY A 19 -7.25 8.28 5.40
CA GLY A 19 -6.26 9.36 5.47
C GLY A 19 -4.99 9.12 4.64
N PHE A 20 -5.00 8.19 3.70
CA PHE A 20 -3.91 8.04 2.73
C PHE A 20 -4.14 8.93 1.50
N ALA A 21 -3.11 9.64 1.05
CA ALA A 21 -3.13 10.38 -0.20
C ALA A 21 -2.38 9.63 -1.30
N VAL A 22 -2.93 9.63 -2.53
CA VAL A 22 -2.20 9.12 -3.70
C VAL A 22 -1.01 10.04 -4.01
N VAL A 23 0.20 9.49 -4.00
CA VAL A 23 1.44 10.25 -4.28
C VAL A 23 2.06 9.90 -5.63
N ALA A 24 1.73 8.73 -6.19
CA ALA A 24 2.19 8.33 -7.52
C ALA A 24 1.27 7.29 -8.16
N ARG A 25 1.14 7.36 -9.48
CA ARG A 25 0.45 6.35 -10.31
C ARG A 25 1.37 5.96 -11.48
N ASN A 26 1.53 4.67 -11.72
CA ASN A 26 2.19 4.19 -12.93
C ASN A 26 1.13 3.79 -13.95
N THR A 27 1.08 4.50 -15.07
CA THR A 27 0.13 4.29 -16.18
C THR A 27 0.35 2.98 -16.94
N ARG A 28 1.53 2.34 -16.81
CA ARG A 28 1.89 1.09 -17.51
C ARG A 28 1.72 -0.18 -16.68
N GLY A 29 1.55 -0.08 -15.36
CA GLY A 29 1.64 -1.23 -14.45
C GLY A 29 0.63 -1.23 -13.32
N ASP A 30 -0.49 -0.52 -13.49
CA ASP A 30 -1.62 -0.45 -12.56
C ASP A 30 -1.21 -0.33 -11.09
N SER A 31 -0.10 0.36 -10.84
CA SER A 31 0.48 0.50 -9.51
C SER A 31 0.21 1.89 -9.00
N ILE A 32 -0.42 1.95 -7.83
CA ILE A 32 -0.81 3.17 -7.15
C ILE A 32 -0.09 3.18 -5.81
N TYR A 33 0.58 4.28 -5.50
CA TYR A 33 1.31 4.45 -4.25
C TYR A 33 0.58 5.51 -3.42
N LEU A 34 0.27 5.16 -2.18
CA LEU A 34 -0.42 6.03 -1.25
C LEU A 34 0.38 6.18 0.04
N LYS A 35 0.37 7.37 0.64
CA LYS A 35 1.02 7.66 1.92
C LYS A 35 0.02 8.31 2.87
N PRO A 36 0.00 7.94 4.15
CA PRO A 36 -0.64 8.78 5.16
C PRO A 36 0.01 10.17 5.18
N GLU A 37 -0.74 11.19 5.57
CA GLU A 37 -0.20 12.54 5.74
C GLU A 37 1.04 12.55 6.65
N GLY A 38 2.09 13.26 6.23
CA GLY A 38 3.36 13.34 6.98
C GLY A 38 4.18 12.05 7.05
N CYS A 39 3.76 10.95 6.41
CA CYS A 39 4.48 9.68 6.45
C CYS A 39 5.52 9.56 5.34
N ALA A 40 6.73 9.13 5.68
CA ALA A 40 7.78 8.86 4.70
C ALA A 40 7.51 7.61 3.83
N PHE A 41 6.74 6.65 4.37
CA PHE A 41 6.52 5.34 3.77
C PHE A 41 5.22 5.27 2.97
N ALA A 42 5.21 4.40 1.95
CA ALA A 42 4.08 4.14 1.07
C ALA A 42 3.47 2.76 1.25
N LEU A 43 2.16 2.69 1.05
CA LEU A 43 1.43 1.48 0.73
C LEU A 43 1.19 1.44 -0.78
N ARG A 44 1.49 0.31 -1.41
CA ARG A 44 1.26 0.11 -2.85
C ARG A 44 0.01 -0.72 -3.09
N ILE A 45 -0.82 -0.31 -4.03
CA ILE A 45 -1.89 -1.11 -4.63
C ILE A 45 -1.45 -1.52 -6.04
N SER A 46 -1.66 -2.78 -6.42
CA SER A 46 -1.32 -3.26 -7.76
C SER A 46 -2.11 -4.52 -8.15
N ASN A 47 -2.12 -4.88 -9.44
CA ASN A 47 -2.60 -6.17 -9.93
C ASN A 47 -1.53 -7.26 -10.03
N HIS A 48 -0.29 -6.99 -9.64
CA HIS A 48 0.80 -7.96 -9.69
C HIS A 48 1.78 -7.81 -8.51
N ASP A 49 2.51 -8.88 -8.19
CA ASP A 49 3.54 -8.84 -7.14
C ASP A 49 4.77 -8.04 -7.57
N ARG A 50 5.50 -7.51 -6.58
CA ARG A 50 6.82 -6.93 -6.84
C ARG A 50 7.84 -8.03 -7.12
N THR A 51 8.59 -7.86 -8.20
CA THR A 51 9.87 -8.55 -8.41
C THR A 51 10.94 -8.02 -7.44
N PRO A 52 12.03 -8.78 -7.17
CA PRO A 52 13.15 -8.29 -6.36
C PRO A 52 13.74 -6.96 -6.86
N LYS A 53 13.85 -6.78 -8.19
CA LYS A 53 14.32 -5.53 -8.81
C LYS A 53 13.41 -4.35 -8.49
N GLN A 54 12.08 -4.53 -8.59
CA GLN A 54 11.12 -3.48 -8.27
C GLN A 54 11.11 -3.10 -6.78
N ARG A 55 11.38 -4.06 -5.88
CA ARG A 55 11.53 -3.76 -4.44
C ARG A 55 12.70 -2.81 -4.16
N LYS A 56 13.83 -2.99 -4.86
CA LYS A 56 15.00 -2.09 -4.72
C LYS A 56 14.71 -0.67 -5.18
N ASN A 57 13.88 -0.49 -6.21
CA ASN A 57 13.58 0.82 -6.79
C ASN A 57 12.53 1.62 -6.00
N HIS A 58 11.73 0.97 -5.16
CA HIS A 58 10.71 1.61 -4.32
C HIS A 58 10.88 1.16 -2.85
N PRO A 59 11.98 1.57 -2.19
CA PRO A 59 12.27 1.16 -0.82
C PRO A 59 11.29 1.76 0.21
N ASP A 60 10.64 2.87 -0.16
CA ASP A 60 9.61 3.54 0.63
C ASP A 60 8.29 2.78 0.65
N ALA A 61 8.02 1.92 -0.35
CA ALA A 61 6.85 1.06 -0.37
C ALA A 61 7.02 -0.15 0.57
N ILE A 62 6.56 -0.02 1.81
CA ILE A 62 6.77 -1.02 2.88
C ILE A 62 5.69 -2.11 2.91
N ALA A 63 4.50 -1.84 2.36
CA ALA A 63 3.41 -2.81 2.25
C ALA A 63 2.83 -2.85 0.84
N SER A 64 2.15 -3.93 0.49
CA SER A 64 1.47 -4.07 -0.80
C SER A 64 0.13 -4.79 -0.67
N LEU A 65 -0.89 -4.18 -1.27
CA LEU A 65 -2.18 -4.78 -1.57
C LEU A 65 -2.16 -5.24 -3.03
N VAL A 66 -2.41 -6.52 -3.29
CA VAL A 66 -2.44 -7.08 -4.66
C VAL A 66 -3.82 -7.65 -4.98
N ILE A 67 -4.46 -7.13 -6.03
CA ILE A 67 -5.78 -7.58 -6.49
C ILE A 67 -5.66 -8.07 -7.93
N ARG A 68 -5.66 -9.39 -8.15
CA ARG A 68 -5.47 -10.00 -9.49
C ARG A 68 -6.75 -10.42 -10.18
N ASP A 69 -7.81 -10.62 -9.39
CA ASP A 69 -9.06 -11.19 -9.84
C ASP A 69 -10.24 -10.30 -9.41
N ARG A 70 -11.40 -10.55 -10.02
CA ARG A 70 -12.65 -9.87 -9.66
C ARG A 70 -12.98 -10.09 -8.18
N ARG A 71 -13.51 -9.06 -7.52
CA ARG A 71 -13.87 -9.10 -6.09
C ARG A 71 -15.23 -8.45 -5.84
N THR A 72 -15.88 -8.81 -4.74
CA THR A 72 -16.97 -8.03 -4.19
C THR A 72 -16.41 -6.79 -3.47
N GLU A 73 -17.21 -5.75 -3.29
CA GLU A 73 -16.83 -4.57 -2.50
C GLU A 73 -16.39 -4.96 -1.09
N ALA A 74 -17.17 -5.81 -0.41
CA ALA A 74 -16.81 -6.35 0.92
C ALA A 74 -15.48 -7.12 0.91
N GLY A 75 -15.19 -7.87 -0.17
CA GLY A 75 -13.91 -8.56 -0.33
C GLY A 75 -12.74 -7.60 -0.49
N VAL A 76 -12.93 -6.49 -1.21
CA VAL A 76 -11.92 -5.43 -1.32
C VAL A 76 -11.71 -4.74 0.03
N ALA A 77 -12.80 -4.42 0.75
CA ALA A 77 -12.73 -3.80 2.07
C ALA A 77 -11.92 -4.66 3.06
N ALA A 78 -12.18 -5.97 3.11
CA ALA A 78 -11.40 -6.88 3.96
C ALA A 78 -9.91 -6.91 3.61
N LEU A 79 -9.57 -6.89 2.30
CA LEU A 79 -8.17 -6.81 1.87
C LEU A 79 -7.52 -5.47 2.25
N VAL A 80 -8.24 -4.36 2.14
CA VAL A 80 -7.78 -3.03 2.57
C VAL A 80 -7.49 -3.02 4.07
N THR A 81 -8.39 -3.54 4.91
CA THR A 81 -8.18 -3.64 6.36
C THR A 81 -6.89 -4.42 6.70
N VAL A 82 -6.66 -5.55 6.04
CA VAL A 82 -5.43 -6.34 6.24
C VAL A 82 -4.20 -5.54 5.79
N ALA A 83 -4.26 -4.86 4.65
CA ALA A 83 -3.14 -4.09 4.13
C ALA A 83 -2.78 -2.89 5.01
N VAL A 84 -3.77 -2.18 5.55
CA VAL A 84 -3.57 -1.08 6.52
C VAL A 84 -2.92 -1.60 7.79
N ARG A 85 -3.39 -2.73 8.34
CA ARG A 85 -2.78 -3.35 9.52
C ARG A 85 -1.31 -3.73 9.26
N ASN A 86 -1.03 -4.35 8.12
CA ASN A 86 0.33 -4.75 7.74
C ASN A 86 1.24 -3.53 7.58
N PHE A 87 0.76 -2.48 6.90
CA PHE A 87 1.49 -1.22 6.78
C PHE A 87 1.82 -0.60 8.13
N ALA A 88 0.85 -0.55 9.06
CA ALA A 88 1.07 -0.02 10.40
C ALA A 88 2.09 -0.85 11.19
N GLY A 89 2.11 -2.18 11.01
CA GLY A 89 3.13 -3.06 11.61
C GLY A 89 4.52 -2.76 11.08
N GLU A 90 4.70 -2.80 9.76
CA GLU A 90 5.97 -2.54 9.09
C GLU A 90 6.51 -1.12 9.36
N ARG A 91 5.61 -0.13 9.41
CA ARG A 91 5.97 1.26 9.72
C ARG A 91 6.64 1.35 11.10
N ARG A 92 6.03 0.75 12.14
CA ARG A 92 6.58 0.76 13.49
C ARG A 92 7.96 0.12 13.55
N VAL A 93 8.16 -0.99 12.83
CA VAL A 93 9.46 -1.68 12.75
C VAL A 93 10.51 -0.77 12.11
N ARG A 94 10.20 -0.11 10.99
CA ARG A 94 11.12 0.80 10.30
C ARG A 94 11.43 2.05 11.12
N GLU A 95 10.44 2.63 11.77
CA GLU A 95 10.62 3.79 12.66
C GLU A 95 11.51 3.43 13.85
N ALA A 96 11.32 2.26 14.46
CA ALA A 96 12.16 1.77 15.55
C ALA A 96 13.61 1.51 15.12
N GLN A 97 13.83 1.03 13.89
CA GLN A 97 15.17 0.83 13.33
C GLN A 97 15.88 2.14 12.94
N ALA A 98 15.12 3.20 12.66
CA ALA A 98 15.65 4.52 12.31
C ALA A 98 15.91 5.40 13.55
N ALA A 99 15.32 5.06 14.70
CA ALA A 99 15.63 5.73 15.96
C ALA A 99 17.08 5.38 16.37
N PRO A 100 17.94 6.37 16.68
CA PRO A 100 19.28 6.07 17.18
C PRO A 100 19.16 5.23 18.45
N VAL A 101 19.88 4.12 18.51
CA VAL A 101 20.09 3.39 19.76
C VAL A 101 20.73 4.39 20.72
N GLY A 102 19.96 4.81 21.73
CA GLY A 102 20.44 5.72 22.75
C GLY A 102 21.71 5.14 23.38
N LEU A 103 22.80 5.91 23.31
CA LEU A 103 23.92 5.78 24.22
C LEU A 103 23.34 5.84 25.64
N SER A 104 23.39 4.70 26.34
CA SER A 104 23.44 4.62 27.80
C SER A 104 24.79 4.03 28.18
#